data_AF-A0A8J7Y022-F1
#
_entry.id   AF-A0A8J7Y022-F1
#
_cell.length_a   1.000
_cell.length_b   1.000
_cell.length_c   1.000
_cell.angle_alpha   90.00
_cell.angle_beta   90.00
_cell.angle_gamma   90.00
#
_symmetry.space_group_name_H-M   'P 1'
#
loop_
_entity.id
_entity.type
_entity.pdbx_description
1 polymer ?
#
loop_
_entity_poly.entity_id
_entity_poly.type
_entity_poly.pdbx_seq_one_letter_code
_entity_poly.pdbx_strand_id
1 'polypeptide(L)'
;MTAATTKITETEPVTLVKDFDTFTNYLREYEPSLVRKDHLLTRKTLYEIEQLMSHPDPESTPKTPIIFYPHLILFYYTVLRGNLFVKTRELKLQETERLSEYQQLTPTEKYFFVLETFWVDLLWNKLLGEKTSLSLIPDAQSIVEFLATVPPGKAVSVAGLRTGLKLWSIHPFLYGYLSCFGLVQITYDMRGPKTKERRLYPVDSVTVTDLGRELFPILASERNLEQWNILYIREKTGEFIIFPGKSEHGEYEPFFKPFQGLFKEEIQKTLPRGREYTGTFVFKVFAKRSVWRTIKTSSEHTLEDLHNAIQDAFGFDKDHLYAFFMDGIPWSRYAIYAPGTDEGPFSDQVPIGKSGLQPMQRIVYLFDFGDEWMFNIEVLEVSSEPGPASPEIMEKKGTAPQQYSW
;
A
#
# COMPACT_ATOMS: atom_id res chain seq x y z
N MET A 1 -23.35 -4.83 -31.50
CA MET A 1 -22.15 -5.69 -31.50
C MET A 1 -22.28 -6.59 -30.29
N THR A 2 -22.23 -7.91 -30.45
CA THR A 2 -22.26 -8.87 -29.34
C THR A 2 -21.02 -8.64 -28.47
N ALA A 3 -21.22 -8.13 -27.25
CA ALA A 3 -20.15 -7.89 -26.30
C ALA A 3 -19.41 -9.22 -26.04
N ALA A 4 -18.15 -9.29 -26.46
CA ALA A 4 -17.26 -10.35 -26.01
C ALA A 4 -17.23 -10.25 -24.49
N THR A 5 -17.76 -11.26 -23.81
CA THR A 5 -17.78 -11.28 -22.35
C THR A 5 -16.40 -11.69 -21.92
N THR A 6 -15.55 -10.72 -21.61
CA THR A 6 -14.22 -10.98 -21.05
C THR A 6 -14.43 -11.72 -19.75
N LYS A 7 -14.06 -13.01 -19.71
CA LYS A 7 -14.11 -13.83 -18.50
C LYS A 7 -12.72 -13.85 -17.90
N ILE A 8 -12.65 -13.59 -16.59
CA ILE A 8 -11.41 -13.76 -15.83
C ILE A 8 -11.44 -15.15 -15.22
N THR A 9 -10.37 -15.91 -15.43
CA THR A 9 -10.12 -17.20 -14.79
C THR A 9 -8.81 -17.12 -14.03
N GLU A 10 -8.36 -18.25 -13.48
CA GLU A 10 -7.07 -18.35 -12.80
C GLU A 10 -5.90 -18.05 -13.76
N THR A 11 -6.05 -18.33 -15.05
CA THR A 11 -4.97 -18.23 -16.05
C THR A 11 -5.25 -17.28 -17.20
N GLU A 12 -6.51 -16.88 -17.43
CA GLU A 12 -6.93 -16.06 -18.57
C GLU A 12 -7.63 -14.77 -18.10
N PRO A 13 -7.44 -13.64 -18.82
CA PRO A 13 -6.51 -13.46 -19.95
C PRO A 13 -5.04 -13.34 -19.53
N VAL A 14 -4.78 -13.34 -18.22
CA VAL A 14 -3.45 -13.34 -17.62
C VAL A 14 -3.42 -14.23 -16.39
N THR A 15 -2.22 -14.70 -16.02
CA THR A 15 -2.00 -15.61 -14.89
C THR A 15 -1.96 -14.92 -13.53
N LEU A 16 -2.38 -13.66 -13.43
CA LEU A 16 -2.31 -12.85 -12.21
C LEU A 16 -2.93 -13.57 -11.00
N VAL A 17 -4.14 -14.14 -11.18
CA VAL A 17 -4.87 -14.82 -10.10
C VAL A 17 -4.14 -16.09 -9.68
N LYS A 18 -3.75 -16.95 -10.64
CA LYS A 18 -2.95 -18.16 -10.36
C LYS A 18 -1.67 -17.81 -9.61
N ASP A 19 -0.91 -16.83 -10.11
CA ASP A 19 0.40 -16.48 -9.60
C ASP A 19 0.30 -15.84 -8.19
N PHE A 20 -0.73 -15.03 -7.93
CA PHE A 20 -0.99 -14.48 -6.60
C PHE A 20 -1.48 -15.55 -5.61
N ASP A 21 -2.29 -16.52 -6.05
CA ASP A 21 -2.66 -17.69 -5.24
C ASP A 21 -1.43 -18.57 -4.94
N THR A 22 -0.54 -18.78 -5.92
CA THR A 22 0.74 -19.47 -5.69
C THR A 22 1.59 -18.74 -4.65
N PHE A 23 1.68 -17.41 -4.73
CA PHE A 23 2.41 -16.58 -3.77
C PHE A 23 1.86 -16.72 -2.34
N THR A 24 0.54 -16.55 -2.16
CA THR A 24 -0.10 -16.65 -0.84
C THR A 24 -0.02 -18.06 -0.25
N ASN A 25 -0.16 -19.10 -1.07
CA ASN A 25 0.00 -20.49 -0.63
C ASN A 25 1.44 -20.78 -0.17
N TYR A 26 2.44 -20.29 -0.89
CA TYR A 26 3.84 -20.43 -0.48
C TYR A 26 4.10 -19.75 0.88
N LEU A 27 3.58 -18.53 1.08
CA LEU A 27 3.74 -17.83 2.36
C LEU A 27 3.16 -18.62 3.54
N ARG A 28 1.98 -19.21 3.35
CA ARG A 28 1.29 -20.02 4.36
C ARG A 28 2.02 -21.34 4.66
N GLU A 29 2.50 -22.02 3.62
CA GLU A 29 3.12 -23.34 3.77
C GLU A 29 4.54 -23.26 4.36
N TYR A 30 5.33 -22.28 3.93
CA TYR A 30 6.76 -22.22 4.24
C TYR A 30 7.15 -21.19 5.31
N GLU A 31 6.22 -20.29 5.69
CA GLU A 31 6.45 -19.21 6.67
C GLU A 31 7.82 -18.51 6.53
N PRO A 32 8.16 -17.99 5.34
CA PRO A 32 9.51 -17.53 5.06
C PRO A 32 9.91 -16.36 5.98
N SER A 33 11.19 -16.32 6.33
CA SER A 33 11.75 -15.23 7.12
C SER A 33 11.87 -13.95 6.31
N LEU A 34 11.71 -12.82 7.00
CA LEU A 34 11.89 -11.47 6.52
C LEU A 34 13.28 -10.96 6.88
N VAL A 35 13.86 -10.14 5.99
CA VAL A 35 15.11 -9.44 6.30
C VAL A 35 14.87 -8.35 7.35
N ARG A 36 15.83 -8.11 8.24
CA ARG A 36 15.71 -7.07 9.29
C ARG A 36 15.48 -5.67 8.73
N LYS A 37 16.12 -5.36 7.59
CA LYS A 37 15.99 -4.06 6.93
C LYS A 37 14.75 -4.11 6.04
N ASP A 38 13.84 -3.14 6.20
CA ASP A 38 12.60 -2.99 5.41
C ASP A 38 11.58 -4.14 5.55
N HIS A 39 11.92 -5.21 6.28
CA HIS A 39 11.07 -6.37 6.56
C HIS A 39 10.61 -7.12 5.30
N LEU A 40 11.37 -7.08 4.20
CA LEU A 40 11.05 -7.77 2.94
C LEU A 40 11.40 -9.27 2.96
N LEU A 41 10.87 -10.04 2.01
CA LEU A 41 11.31 -11.42 1.77
C LEU A 41 12.79 -11.48 1.35
N THR A 42 13.48 -12.56 1.70
CA THR A 42 14.88 -12.74 1.29
C THR A 42 15.00 -12.95 -0.22
N ARG A 43 16.16 -12.62 -0.82
CA ARG A 43 16.43 -12.87 -2.25
C ARG A 43 16.28 -14.34 -2.63
N LYS A 44 16.69 -15.24 -1.72
CA LYS A 44 16.55 -16.69 -1.90
C LYS A 44 15.08 -17.08 -1.98
N THR A 45 14.27 -16.59 -1.05
CA THR A 45 12.82 -16.82 -1.03
C THR A 45 12.14 -16.27 -2.27
N LEU A 46 12.46 -15.04 -2.69
CA LEU A 46 11.91 -14.45 -3.92
C LEU A 46 12.25 -15.29 -5.16
N TYR A 47 13.49 -15.78 -5.25
CA TYR A 47 13.88 -16.70 -6.30
C TYR A 47 13.08 -18.01 -6.26
N GLU A 48 12.96 -18.65 -5.09
CA GLU A 48 12.20 -19.89 -4.91
C GLU A 48 10.73 -19.73 -5.34
N ILE A 49 10.10 -18.63 -4.93
CA ILE A 49 8.73 -18.28 -5.32
C ILE A 49 8.61 -18.02 -6.82
N GLU A 50 9.55 -17.29 -7.42
CA GLU A 50 9.55 -16.99 -8.86
C GLU A 50 9.55 -18.28 -9.70
N GLN A 51 10.29 -19.31 -9.29
CA GLN A 51 10.32 -20.60 -10.00
C GLN A 51 8.97 -21.31 -10.03
N LEU A 52 8.02 -20.94 -9.15
CA LEU A 52 6.66 -21.46 -9.13
C LEU A 52 5.68 -20.63 -9.97
N MET A 53 6.09 -19.44 -10.41
CA MET A 53 5.25 -18.52 -11.21
C MET A 53 5.03 -19.06 -12.63
N SER A 54 4.03 -18.53 -13.31
CA SER A 54 3.71 -18.94 -14.69
C SER A 54 4.80 -18.58 -15.71
N HIS A 55 5.54 -17.50 -15.46
CA HIS A 55 6.59 -17.00 -16.35
C HIS A 55 7.85 -16.58 -15.57
N PRO A 56 8.64 -17.54 -15.04
CA PRO A 56 9.87 -17.22 -14.32
C PRO A 56 10.92 -16.59 -15.25
N ASP A 57 11.70 -15.62 -14.75
CA ASP A 57 12.87 -15.09 -15.49
C ASP A 57 13.98 -16.15 -15.54
N PRO A 58 14.40 -16.63 -16.73
CA PRO A 58 15.46 -17.62 -16.84
C PRO A 58 16.85 -17.07 -16.44
N GLU A 59 17.07 -15.75 -16.40
CA GLU A 59 18.31 -15.14 -15.93
C GLU A 59 18.36 -14.98 -14.39
N SER A 60 17.26 -15.26 -13.69
CA SER A 60 17.20 -15.14 -12.24
C SER A 60 18.05 -16.21 -11.52
N THR A 61 18.62 -15.81 -10.39
CA THR A 61 19.44 -16.65 -9.52
C THR A 61 19.07 -16.33 -8.07
N PRO A 62 19.44 -17.18 -7.08
CA PRO A 62 19.23 -16.87 -5.66
C PRO A 62 19.90 -15.57 -5.17
N LYS A 63 20.78 -14.97 -5.97
CA LYS A 63 21.48 -13.70 -5.67
C LYS A 63 20.86 -12.49 -6.36
N THR A 64 19.88 -12.69 -7.25
CA THR A 64 19.20 -11.61 -7.98
C THR A 64 18.72 -10.53 -7.01
N PRO A 65 19.07 -9.25 -7.24
CA PRO A 65 18.56 -8.14 -6.44
C PRO A 65 17.04 -8.03 -6.46
N ILE A 66 16.47 -7.59 -5.33
CA ILE A 66 15.01 -7.50 -5.10
C ILE A 66 14.29 -6.67 -6.18
N ILE A 67 14.93 -5.61 -6.68
CA ILE A 67 14.37 -4.73 -7.71
C ILE A 67 14.01 -5.45 -9.03
N PHE A 68 14.59 -6.63 -9.28
CA PHE A 68 14.26 -7.44 -10.45
C PHE A 68 13.11 -8.43 -10.21
N TYR A 69 12.41 -8.32 -9.08
CA TYR A 69 11.19 -9.07 -8.78
C TYR A 69 9.96 -8.14 -8.67
N PRO A 70 9.69 -7.25 -9.64
CA PRO A 70 8.64 -6.24 -9.48
C PRO A 70 7.26 -6.84 -9.20
N HIS A 71 6.90 -7.97 -9.83
CA HIS A 71 5.61 -8.64 -9.62
C HIS A 71 5.50 -9.28 -8.23
N LEU A 72 6.56 -9.91 -7.73
CA LEU A 72 6.53 -10.46 -6.37
C LEU A 72 6.54 -9.36 -5.31
N ILE A 73 7.12 -8.21 -5.61
CA ILE A 73 7.06 -7.03 -4.73
C ILE A 73 5.64 -6.43 -4.73
N LEU A 74 4.98 -6.37 -5.89
CA LEU A 74 3.55 -6.07 -5.96
C LEU A 74 2.76 -7.03 -5.06
N PHE A 75 2.92 -8.34 -5.23
CA PHE A 75 2.20 -9.35 -4.42
C PHE A 75 2.48 -9.22 -2.93
N TYR A 76 3.75 -9.03 -2.55
CA TYR A 76 4.15 -8.83 -1.17
C TYR A 76 3.46 -7.61 -0.55
N TYR A 77 3.38 -6.48 -1.26
CA TYR A 77 2.67 -5.32 -0.73
C TYR A 77 1.14 -5.49 -0.77
N THR A 78 0.60 -6.21 -1.76
CA THR A 78 -0.83 -6.54 -1.83
C THR A 78 -1.26 -7.41 -0.64
N VAL A 79 -0.51 -8.45 -0.27
CA VAL A 79 -0.88 -9.29 0.88
C VAL A 79 -0.89 -8.53 2.19
N LEU A 80 0.02 -7.56 2.35
CA LEU A 80 0.10 -6.71 3.55
C LEU A 80 -1.02 -5.66 3.56
N ARG A 81 -1.24 -4.95 2.44
CA ARG A 81 -2.24 -3.88 2.35
C ARG A 81 -3.67 -4.41 2.31
N GLY A 82 -3.87 -5.56 1.68
CA GLY A 82 -5.10 -6.31 1.74
C GLY A 82 -5.34 -7.01 3.07
N ASN A 83 -4.38 -6.91 4.02
CA ASN A 83 -4.41 -7.55 5.34
C ASN A 83 -4.64 -9.07 5.27
N LEU A 84 -4.12 -9.75 4.24
CA LEU A 84 -4.13 -11.21 4.16
C LEU A 84 -3.06 -11.82 5.06
N PHE A 85 -1.96 -11.09 5.24
CA PHE A 85 -0.87 -11.42 6.16
C PHE A 85 -0.42 -10.17 6.92
N VAL A 86 0.04 -10.36 8.15
CA VAL A 86 0.66 -9.33 8.98
C VAL A 86 2.10 -9.69 9.32
N LYS A 87 2.94 -8.69 9.53
CA LYS A 87 4.34 -8.88 9.96
C LYS A 87 4.37 -9.21 11.45
N THR A 88 5.22 -10.16 11.83
CA THR A 88 5.46 -10.49 13.25
C THR A 88 6.84 -10.03 13.72
N ARG A 89 7.05 -10.02 15.04
CA ARG A 89 8.33 -9.65 15.66
C ARG A 89 9.44 -10.65 15.36
N GLU A 90 9.07 -11.89 15.08
CA GLU A 90 9.96 -12.98 14.67
C GLU A 90 10.43 -12.82 13.21
N LEU A 91 10.11 -11.69 12.57
CA LEU A 91 10.41 -11.41 11.17
C LEU A 91 9.79 -12.48 10.28
N LYS A 92 8.52 -12.78 10.50
CA LYS A 92 7.71 -13.67 9.67
C LYS A 92 6.44 -12.96 9.20
N LEU A 93 5.73 -13.59 8.28
CA LEU A 93 4.37 -13.24 7.93
C LEU A 93 3.43 -14.25 8.57
N GLN A 94 2.44 -13.74 9.31
CA GLN A 94 1.37 -14.53 9.90
C GLN A 94 0.09 -14.30 9.09
N GLU A 95 -0.59 -15.37 8.73
CA GLU A 95 -1.88 -15.29 8.05
C GLU A 95 -2.94 -14.66 8.97
N THR A 96 -3.90 -13.97 8.34
CA THR A 96 -5.09 -13.45 9.03
C THR A 96 -6.33 -14.20 8.56
N GLU A 97 -7.45 -14.01 9.26
CA GLU A 97 -8.77 -14.48 8.82
C GLU A 97 -9.16 -14.03 7.40
N ARG A 98 -8.60 -12.92 6.90
CA ARG A 98 -8.89 -12.40 5.56
C ARG A 98 -8.31 -13.25 4.45
N LEU A 99 -7.27 -14.04 4.72
CA LEU A 99 -6.78 -14.99 3.73
C LEU A 99 -7.86 -16.03 3.39
N SER A 100 -8.60 -16.51 4.39
CA SER A 100 -9.73 -17.41 4.18
C SER A 100 -10.90 -16.74 3.46
N GLU A 101 -11.20 -15.47 3.78
CA GLU A 101 -12.21 -14.68 3.05
C GLU A 101 -11.82 -14.50 1.57
N TYR A 102 -10.55 -14.20 1.30
CA TYR A 102 -10.00 -14.06 -0.05
C TYR A 102 -10.09 -15.38 -0.84
N GLN A 103 -9.81 -16.52 -0.20
CA GLN A 103 -9.88 -17.83 -0.84
C GLN A 103 -11.30 -18.21 -1.30
N GLN A 104 -12.33 -17.63 -0.70
CA GLN A 104 -13.74 -17.84 -1.08
C GLN A 104 -14.20 -16.98 -2.25
N LEU A 105 -13.38 -16.02 -2.70
CA LEU A 105 -13.68 -15.17 -3.85
C LEU A 105 -13.57 -15.96 -5.16
N THR A 106 -14.40 -15.60 -6.15
CA THR A 106 -14.26 -16.12 -7.52
C THR A 106 -12.98 -15.58 -8.18
N PRO A 107 -12.48 -16.18 -9.28
CA PRO A 107 -11.31 -15.65 -9.99
C PRO A 107 -11.44 -14.18 -10.40
N THR A 108 -12.61 -13.77 -10.90
CA THR A 108 -12.93 -12.38 -11.23
C THR A 108 -12.83 -11.47 -9.99
N GLU A 109 -13.43 -11.88 -8.87
CA GLU A 109 -13.37 -11.13 -7.62
C GLU A 109 -11.95 -11.05 -7.04
N LYS A 110 -11.15 -12.12 -7.15
CA LYS A 110 -9.73 -12.14 -6.76
C LYS A 110 -8.90 -11.17 -7.61
N TYR A 111 -9.11 -11.15 -8.92
CA TYR A 111 -8.46 -10.19 -9.82
C TYR A 111 -8.74 -8.75 -9.38
N PHE A 112 -10.00 -8.43 -9.11
CA PHE A 112 -10.39 -7.09 -8.68
C PHE A 112 -9.90 -6.75 -7.27
N PHE A 113 -9.77 -7.71 -6.36
CA PHE A 113 -9.11 -7.47 -5.08
C PHE A 113 -7.66 -7.03 -5.26
N VAL A 114 -6.90 -7.71 -6.13
CA VAL A 114 -5.49 -7.34 -6.41
C VAL A 114 -5.41 -5.99 -7.12
N LEU A 115 -6.28 -5.75 -8.11
CA LEU A 115 -6.36 -4.49 -8.85
C LEU A 115 -6.74 -3.32 -7.94
N GLU A 116 -7.79 -3.48 -7.14
CA GLU A 116 -8.24 -2.48 -6.17
C GLU A 116 -7.13 -2.16 -5.17
N THR A 117 -6.49 -3.17 -4.58
CA THR A 117 -5.40 -2.96 -3.62
C THR A 117 -4.25 -2.18 -4.28
N PHE A 118 -3.84 -2.58 -5.50
CA PHE A 118 -2.82 -1.87 -6.29
C PHE A 118 -3.19 -0.41 -6.54
N TRP A 119 -4.41 -0.16 -7.00
CA TRP A 119 -4.86 1.15 -7.44
C TRP A 119 -5.10 2.12 -6.28
N VAL A 120 -5.68 1.60 -5.20
CA VAL A 120 -6.24 2.39 -4.10
C VAL A 120 -5.29 2.46 -2.90
N ASP A 121 -4.64 1.35 -2.53
CA ASP A 121 -3.98 1.18 -1.23
C ASP A 121 -2.45 1.17 -1.27
N LEU A 122 -1.85 0.85 -2.42
CA LEU A 122 -0.41 0.73 -2.51
C LEU A 122 0.26 2.10 -2.62
N LEU A 123 1.41 2.21 -1.95
CA LEU A 123 2.34 3.33 -2.09
C LEU A 123 3.10 3.17 -3.41
N TRP A 124 2.58 3.79 -4.48
CA TRP A 124 3.20 3.69 -5.81
C TRP A 124 4.63 4.22 -5.81
N ASN A 125 4.94 5.22 -4.99
CA ASN A 125 6.30 5.70 -4.79
C ASN A 125 7.23 4.60 -4.22
N LYS A 126 6.76 3.73 -3.32
CA LYS A 126 7.55 2.57 -2.85
C LYS A 126 7.70 1.48 -3.90
N LEU A 127 6.66 1.20 -4.69
CA LEU A 127 6.72 0.23 -5.79
C LEU A 127 7.65 0.67 -6.91
N LEU A 128 7.60 1.96 -7.23
CA LEU A 128 8.31 2.59 -8.33
C LEU A 128 9.61 3.28 -7.88
N GLY A 129 10.05 3.12 -6.63
CA GLY A 129 11.33 3.67 -6.15
C GLY A 129 11.42 5.20 -6.14
N GLU A 130 10.29 5.90 -6.11
CA GLU A 130 10.19 7.36 -6.09
C GLU A 130 10.09 7.92 -4.67
N LYS A 131 10.41 9.21 -4.51
CA LYS A 131 10.33 9.87 -3.19
C LYS A 131 8.90 10.16 -2.75
N THR A 132 8.03 10.57 -3.67
CA THR A 132 6.68 11.09 -3.40
C THR A 132 5.70 10.63 -4.45
N SER A 133 4.41 10.55 -4.10
CA SER A 133 3.34 10.23 -5.05
C SER A 133 2.83 11.46 -5.80
N LEU A 134 3.19 12.68 -5.36
CA LEU A 134 2.62 13.95 -5.84
C LEU A 134 2.80 14.21 -7.33
N SER A 135 3.94 13.83 -7.91
CA SER A 135 4.16 13.88 -9.36
C SER A 135 3.81 12.56 -10.04
N LEU A 136 4.02 11.45 -9.34
CA LEU A 136 3.92 10.10 -9.90
C LEU A 136 2.49 9.72 -10.29
N ILE A 137 1.53 10.02 -9.43
CA ILE A 137 0.13 9.62 -9.64
C ILE A 137 -0.54 10.43 -10.77
N PRO A 138 -0.38 11.76 -10.88
CA PRO A 138 -0.85 12.51 -12.05
C PRO A 138 -0.22 12.06 -13.37
N ASP A 139 1.08 11.74 -13.35
CA ASP A 139 1.79 11.22 -14.53
C ASP A 139 1.23 9.85 -14.96
N ALA A 140 1.02 8.94 -14.00
CA ALA A 140 0.40 7.64 -14.23
C ALA A 140 -1.04 7.78 -14.75
N GLN A 141 -1.82 8.69 -14.15
CA GLN A 141 -3.19 8.97 -14.56
C GLN A 141 -3.25 9.48 -16.00
N SER A 142 -2.35 10.39 -16.37
CA SER A 142 -2.23 10.90 -17.75
C SER A 142 -1.92 9.78 -18.76
N ILE A 143 -1.11 8.79 -18.36
CA ILE A 143 -0.83 7.61 -19.19
C ILE A 143 -2.08 6.74 -19.35
N VAL A 144 -2.82 6.50 -18.28
CA VAL A 144 -4.07 5.72 -18.28
C VAL A 144 -5.12 6.38 -19.19
N GLU A 145 -5.30 7.69 -19.07
CA GLU A 145 -6.18 8.50 -19.93
C GLU A 145 -5.77 8.41 -21.39
N PHE A 146 -4.47 8.55 -21.68
CA PHE A 146 -3.99 8.40 -23.04
C PHE A 146 -4.28 6.99 -23.58
N LEU A 147 -3.95 5.94 -22.83
CA LEU A 147 -4.15 4.54 -23.25
C LEU A 147 -5.63 4.21 -23.47
N ALA A 148 -6.55 4.84 -22.72
CA ALA A 148 -8.00 4.72 -22.93
C ALA A 148 -8.44 5.22 -24.32
N THR A 149 -7.68 6.12 -24.95
CA THR A 149 -7.98 6.65 -26.31
C THR A 149 -7.32 5.85 -27.43
N VAL A 150 -6.45 4.89 -27.11
CA VAL A 150 -5.69 4.15 -28.12
C VAL A 150 -6.59 3.11 -28.81
N PRO A 151 -6.64 3.08 -30.15
CA PRO A 151 -7.38 2.05 -30.87
C PRO A 151 -6.86 0.63 -30.56
N PRO A 152 -7.74 -0.39 -30.49
CA PRO A 152 -7.34 -1.76 -30.16
C PRO A 152 -6.28 -2.31 -31.11
N GLY A 153 -5.30 -3.04 -30.56
CA GLY A 153 -4.20 -3.64 -31.33
C GLY A 153 -3.16 -2.65 -31.88
N LYS A 154 -3.35 -1.34 -31.68
CA LYS A 154 -2.36 -0.33 -32.06
C LYS A 154 -1.23 -0.29 -31.04
N ALA A 155 -0.02 -0.60 -31.49
CA ALA A 155 1.19 -0.36 -30.71
C ALA A 155 1.48 1.15 -30.62
N VAL A 156 1.81 1.61 -29.41
CA VAL A 156 2.22 2.99 -29.14
C VAL A 156 3.66 3.00 -28.64
N SER A 157 4.53 3.71 -29.34
CA SER A 157 5.92 3.89 -28.91
C SER A 157 5.98 4.72 -27.62
N VAL A 158 6.75 4.26 -26.64
CA VAL A 158 6.94 4.95 -25.36
C VAL A 158 7.70 6.27 -25.54
N ALA A 159 8.60 6.36 -26.52
CA ALA A 159 9.25 7.63 -26.87
C ALA A 159 8.23 8.66 -27.36
N GLY A 160 7.24 8.23 -28.15
CA GLY A 160 6.14 9.07 -28.63
C GLY A 160 5.24 9.58 -27.50
N LEU A 161 5.00 8.75 -26.47
CA LEU A 161 4.24 9.16 -25.28
C LEU A 161 4.93 10.31 -24.53
N ARG A 162 6.27 10.26 -24.40
CA ARG A 162 7.05 11.31 -23.73
C ARG A 162 7.02 12.66 -24.43
N THR A 163 6.86 12.67 -25.76
CA THR A 163 6.84 13.91 -26.54
C THR A 163 5.48 14.61 -26.53
N GLY A 164 4.39 13.89 -26.23
CA GLY A 164 3.02 14.42 -26.21
C GLY A 164 2.47 14.70 -24.81
N LEU A 165 3.09 14.15 -23.77
CA LEU A 165 2.71 14.32 -22.36
C LEU A 165 3.94 14.84 -21.59
N LYS A 166 3.76 15.62 -20.51
CA LYS A 166 4.88 16.17 -19.71
C LYS A 166 5.59 15.10 -18.84
N LEU A 167 5.87 13.93 -19.42
CA LEU A 167 6.26 12.71 -18.71
C LEU A 167 7.78 12.50 -18.68
N TRP A 168 8.51 13.44 -18.07
CA TRP A 168 9.97 13.36 -17.95
C TRP A 168 10.45 12.18 -17.07
N SER A 169 9.52 11.52 -16.37
CA SER A 169 9.77 10.58 -15.27
C SER A 169 8.99 9.27 -15.38
N ILE A 170 8.62 8.79 -16.58
CA ILE A 170 7.88 7.51 -16.64
C ILE A 170 8.74 6.39 -16.09
N HIS A 171 8.35 5.89 -14.93
CA HIS A 171 9.06 4.81 -14.28
C HIS A 171 8.92 3.54 -15.13
N PRO A 172 10.02 2.86 -15.49
CA PRO A 172 9.99 1.70 -16.39
C PRO A 172 9.07 0.56 -15.91
N PHE A 173 8.83 0.48 -14.60
CA PHE A 173 7.96 -0.55 -14.01
C PHE A 173 6.46 -0.29 -14.14
N LEU A 174 6.01 0.95 -14.42
CA LEU A 174 4.56 1.22 -14.53
C LEU A 174 3.91 0.35 -15.61
N TYR A 175 4.52 0.32 -16.80
CA TYR A 175 4.04 -0.53 -17.88
C TYR A 175 4.09 -2.01 -17.50
N GLY A 176 5.13 -2.44 -16.78
CA GLY A 176 5.25 -3.79 -16.24
C GLY A 176 4.06 -4.17 -15.36
N TYR A 177 3.63 -3.29 -14.47
CA TYR A 177 2.44 -3.50 -13.65
C TYR A 177 1.16 -3.53 -14.48
N LEU A 178 0.95 -2.58 -15.40
CA LEU A 178 -0.22 -2.63 -16.31
C LEU A 178 -0.26 -3.92 -17.14
N SER A 179 0.92 -4.45 -17.53
CA SER A 179 1.03 -5.72 -18.23
C SER A 179 0.77 -6.92 -17.33
N CYS A 180 1.18 -6.88 -16.06
CA CYS A 180 0.87 -7.88 -15.04
C CYS A 180 -0.66 -8.01 -14.83
N PHE A 181 -1.39 -6.90 -14.91
CA PHE A 181 -2.86 -6.88 -14.90
C PHE A 181 -3.50 -7.26 -16.24
N GLY A 182 -2.70 -7.55 -17.27
CA GLY A 182 -3.19 -7.90 -18.61
C GLY A 182 -3.79 -6.75 -19.40
N LEU A 183 -3.55 -5.50 -18.99
CA LEU A 183 -4.11 -4.32 -19.65
C LEU A 183 -3.31 -3.89 -20.88
N VAL A 184 -2.00 -4.18 -20.88
CA VAL A 184 -1.11 -3.91 -22.01
C VAL A 184 -0.16 -5.08 -22.28
N GLN A 185 0.24 -5.23 -23.54
CA GLN A 185 1.39 -6.03 -23.94
C GLN A 185 2.58 -5.11 -24.18
N ILE A 186 3.75 -5.52 -23.69
CA ILE A 186 5.00 -4.76 -23.84
C ILE A 186 5.87 -5.36 -24.94
N THR A 187 6.42 -4.52 -25.79
CA THR A 187 7.58 -4.85 -26.64
C THR A 187 8.81 -4.13 -26.10
N TYR A 188 9.92 -4.85 -25.95
CA TYR A 188 11.18 -4.32 -25.45
C TYR A 188 12.16 -4.05 -26.59
N ASP A 189 12.96 -2.98 -26.47
CA ASP A 189 14.07 -2.71 -27.38
C ASP A 189 15.26 -3.61 -27.03
N MET A 190 15.34 -4.76 -27.71
CA MET A 190 16.43 -5.73 -27.55
C MET A 190 17.76 -5.24 -28.15
N ARG A 191 17.77 -4.14 -28.92
CA ARG A 191 18.96 -3.58 -29.58
C ARG A 191 19.58 -2.44 -28.77
N GLY A 192 18.80 -1.81 -27.90
CA GLY A 192 19.26 -0.80 -26.97
C GLY A 192 20.19 -1.38 -25.89
N PRO A 193 21.09 -0.56 -25.30
CA PRO A 193 21.85 -1.00 -24.14
C PRO A 193 20.88 -1.36 -23.01
N LYS A 194 21.12 -2.49 -22.31
CA LYS A 194 20.43 -2.76 -21.03
C LYS A 194 20.56 -1.51 -20.15
N THR A 195 19.52 -1.17 -19.38
CA THR A 195 19.54 0.02 -18.50
C THR A 195 20.75 0.01 -17.55
N LYS A 196 21.01 1.11 -16.83
CA LYS A 196 22.08 1.17 -15.79
C LYS A 196 22.05 -0.02 -14.81
N GLU A 197 20.90 -0.67 -14.67
CA GLU A 197 20.64 -1.86 -13.86
C GLU A 197 20.93 -3.21 -14.56
N ARG A 198 21.53 -3.22 -15.75
CA ARG A 198 22.13 -4.40 -16.46
C ARG A 198 21.20 -5.61 -16.73
N ARG A 199 19.92 -5.58 -16.40
CA ARG A 199 18.97 -6.68 -16.67
C ARG A 199 17.70 -6.30 -17.45
N LEU A 200 17.29 -5.03 -17.44
CA LEU A 200 16.06 -4.60 -18.09
C LEU A 200 16.37 -3.99 -19.46
N TYR A 201 15.68 -4.49 -20.49
CA TYR A 201 15.62 -3.80 -21.78
C TYR A 201 14.67 -2.61 -21.68
N PRO A 202 14.96 -1.48 -22.34
CA PRO A 202 14.01 -0.38 -22.44
C PRO A 202 12.69 -0.85 -23.05
N VAL A 203 11.57 -0.29 -22.58
CA VAL A 203 10.27 -0.48 -23.23
C VAL A 203 10.28 0.29 -24.55
N ASP A 204 10.05 -0.39 -25.66
CA ASP A 204 9.94 0.21 -26.99
C ASP A 204 8.51 0.71 -27.24
N SER A 205 7.55 -0.20 -27.12
CA SER A 205 6.13 0.10 -27.33
C SER A 205 5.22 -0.69 -26.41
N VAL A 206 4.01 -0.15 -26.21
CA VAL A 206 2.91 -0.82 -25.50
C VAL A 206 1.71 -0.96 -26.42
N THR A 207 1.03 -2.09 -26.36
CA THR A 207 -0.21 -2.38 -27.11
C THR A 207 -1.33 -2.63 -26.12
N VAL A 208 -2.44 -1.90 -26.24
CA VAL A 208 -3.63 -2.11 -25.39
C VAL A 208 -4.28 -3.44 -25.76
N THR A 209 -4.51 -4.30 -24.75
CA THR A 209 -5.18 -5.60 -24.92
C THR A 209 -6.70 -5.44 -25.00
N ASP A 210 -7.42 -6.52 -25.29
CA ASP A 210 -8.89 -6.51 -25.19
C ASP A 210 -9.36 -6.21 -23.77
N LEU A 211 -8.72 -6.77 -22.73
CA LEU A 211 -9.05 -6.46 -21.34
C LEU A 211 -8.76 -4.99 -21.02
N GLY A 212 -7.60 -4.48 -21.45
CA GLY A 212 -7.23 -3.07 -21.29
C GLY A 212 -8.23 -2.13 -21.93
N ARG A 213 -8.74 -2.46 -23.13
CA ARG A 213 -9.78 -1.68 -23.82
C ARG A 213 -11.04 -1.52 -22.98
N GLU A 214 -11.48 -2.58 -22.31
CA GLU A 214 -12.68 -2.53 -21.47
C GLU A 214 -12.42 -1.78 -20.15
N LEU A 215 -11.24 -1.95 -19.55
CA LEU A 215 -10.95 -1.40 -18.21
C LEU A 215 -10.44 0.04 -18.23
N PHE A 216 -9.63 0.44 -19.21
CA PHE A 216 -9.01 1.77 -19.24
C PHE A 216 -10.00 2.93 -19.23
N PRO A 217 -11.15 2.90 -19.95
CA PRO A 217 -12.13 3.99 -19.88
C PRO A 217 -12.66 4.23 -18.46
N ILE A 218 -12.93 3.16 -17.71
CA ILE A 218 -13.38 3.24 -16.31
C ILE A 218 -12.24 3.73 -15.42
N LEU A 219 -11.04 3.17 -15.57
CA LEU A 219 -9.84 3.56 -14.81
C LEU A 219 -9.44 5.02 -15.05
N ALA A 220 -9.63 5.53 -16.27
CA ALA A 220 -9.34 6.92 -16.63
C ALA A 220 -10.37 7.90 -16.05
N SER A 221 -11.63 7.48 -15.93
CA SER A 221 -12.73 8.35 -15.51
C SER A 221 -13.20 8.01 -14.09
N GLU A 222 -14.11 7.05 -13.95
CA GLU A 222 -14.79 6.70 -12.69
C GLU A 222 -13.86 6.20 -11.59
N ARG A 223 -12.68 5.66 -11.95
CA ARG A 223 -11.62 5.20 -11.03
C ARG A 223 -10.32 5.98 -11.21
N ASN A 224 -10.40 7.27 -11.50
CA ASN A 224 -9.23 8.14 -11.63
C ASN A 224 -8.29 8.03 -10.40
N LEU A 225 -7.00 7.78 -10.63
CA LEU A 225 -6.00 7.58 -9.58
C LEU A 225 -5.89 8.78 -8.64
N GLU A 226 -6.06 10.00 -9.12
CA GLU A 226 -5.96 11.19 -8.27
C GLU A 226 -7.10 11.30 -7.26
N GLN A 227 -8.22 10.63 -7.52
CA GLN A 227 -9.43 10.61 -6.69
C GLN A 227 -9.59 9.30 -5.92
N TRP A 228 -8.90 8.25 -6.35
CA TRP A 228 -9.01 6.92 -5.76
C TRP A 228 -7.76 6.46 -5.01
N ASN A 229 -6.57 6.94 -5.32
CA ASN A 229 -5.38 6.55 -4.58
C ASN A 229 -5.34 7.28 -3.23
N ILE A 230 -5.63 6.55 -2.14
CA ILE A 230 -5.78 7.10 -0.78
C ILE A 230 -4.55 7.90 -0.35
N LEU A 231 -3.37 7.38 -0.69
CA LEU A 231 -2.11 7.93 -0.20
C LEU A 231 -1.76 9.20 -0.94
N TYR A 232 -2.02 9.25 -2.25
CA TYR A 232 -1.91 10.48 -3.01
C TYR A 232 -2.90 11.54 -2.51
N ILE A 233 -4.15 11.18 -2.25
CA ILE A 233 -5.15 12.14 -1.74
C ILE A 233 -4.68 12.71 -0.40
N ARG A 234 -4.27 11.85 0.53
CA ARG A 234 -3.71 12.26 1.83
C ARG A 234 -2.49 13.17 1.65
N GLU A 235 -1.56 12.79 0.78
CA GLU A 235 -0.36 13.59 0.51
C GLU A 235 -0.70 14.93 -0.15
N LYS A 236 -1.71 15.00 -1.02
CA LYS A 236 -2.09 16.22 -1.74
C LYS A 236 -2.93 17.17 -0.89
N THR A 237 -3.83 16.65 -0.07
CA THR A 237 -4.88 17.42 0.61
C THR A 237 -4.68 17.55 2.12
N GLY A 238 -3.91 16.66 2.73
CA GLY A 238 -3.87 16.49 4.19
C GLY A 238 -5.07 15.69 4.74
N GLU A 239 -6.13 15.44 3.97
CA GLU A 239 -7.34 14.81 4.51
C GLU A 239 -7.13 13.31 4.85
N PHE A 240 -7.61 12.88 6.02
CA PHE A 240 -7.65 11.45 6.38
C PHE A 240 -8.83 10.74 5.72
N ILE A 241 -8.64 10.31 4.48
CA ILE A 241 -9.61 9.49 3.76
C ILE A 241 -9.34 7.99 3.96
N ILE A 242 -10.36 7.20 4.30
CA ILE A 242 -10.30 5.72 4.37
C ILE A 242 -10.97 5.06 3.16
N PHE A 243 -12.04 5.69 2.68
CA PHE A 243 -12.89 5.19 1.60
C PHE A 243 -12.93 6.21 0.47
N PRO A 244 -12.06 6.08 -0.55
CA PRO A 244 -12.21 6.86 -1.77
C PRO A 244 -13.52 6.47 -2.45
N GLY A 245 -14.16 7.41 -3.14
CA GLY A 245 -15.47 7.19 -3.74
C GLY A 245 -16.66 7.36 -2.79
N LYS A 246 -16.47 8.05 -1.65
CA LYS A 246 -17.60 8.60 -0.89
C LYS A 246 -18.18 9.82 -1.61
N SER A 247 -19.48 9.80 -1.85
CA SER A 247 -20.21 10.96 -2.38
C SER A 247 -20.32 12.07 -1.33
N GLU A 248 -20.72 13.28 -1.76
CA GLU A 248 -21.03 14.40 -0.86
C GLU A 248 -22.10 14.03 0.19
N HIS A 249 -22.96 13.05 -0.11
CA HIS A 249 -24.00 12.54 0.79
C HIS A 249 -23.51 11.40 1.70
N GLY A 250 -22.22 11.06 1.65
CA GLY A 250 -21.58 10.04 2.49
C GLY A 250 -21.77 8.60 2.03
N GLU A 251 -22.43 8.37 0.90
CA GLU A 251 -22.60 7.04 0.31
C GLU A 251 -21.28 6.58 -0.31
N TYR A 252 -20.79 5.41 0.10
CA TYR A 252 -19.57 4.81 -0.44
C TYR A 252 -19.90 3.91 -1.62
N GLU A 253 -19.29 4.19 -2.77
CA GLU A 253 -19.32 3.30 -3.92
C GLU A 253 -18.11 2.34 -3.91
N PRO A 254 -18.30 1.01 -3.96
CA PRO A 254 -17.19 0.06 -4.04
C PRO A 254 -16.35 0.21 -5.32
N PHE A 255 -15.04 -0.01 -5.25
CA PHE A 255 -14.13 0.12 -6.41
C PHE A 255 -14.59 -0.70 -7.62
N PHE A 256 -15.10 -1.92 -7.44
CA PHE A 256 -15.50 -2.78 -8.55
C PHE A 256 -16.80 -2.37 -9.25
N LYS A 257 -17.57 -1.42 -8.69
CA LYS A 257 -18.97 -1.16 -9.07
C LYS A 257 -19.17 -0.86 -10.57
N PRO A 258 -18.43 0.06 -11.23
CA PRO A 258 -18.55 0.31 -12.67
C PRO A 258 -18.19 -0.89 -13.55
N PHE A 259 -17.39 -1.83 -13.04
CA PHE A 259 -16.94 -2.98 -13.82
C PHE A 259 -17.98 -4.11 -13.86
N GLN A 260 -19.00 -4.11 -12.99
CA GLN A 260 -19.97 -5.21 -12.88
C GLN A 260 -20.65 -5.55 -14.23
N GLY A 261 -21.01 -4.52 -15.00
CA GLY A 261 -21.65 -4.68 -16.31
C GLY A 261 -20.76 -5.37 -17.35
N LEU A 262 -19.44 -5.19 -17.27
CA LEU A 262 -18.46 -5.81 -18.18
C LEU A 262 -18.34 -7.33 -17.97
N PHE A 263 -18.55 -7.77 -16.73
CA PHE A 263 -18.37 -9.16 -16.30
C PHE A 263 -19.70 -9.87 -16.01
N LYS A 264 -20.83 -9.39 -16.57
CA LYS A 264 -22.18 -9.98 -16.37
C LYS A 264 -22.50 -10.26 -14.89
N GLU A 265 -22.16 -9.33 -14.00
CA GLU A 265 -22.42 -9.50 -12.57
C GLU A 265 -21.66 -10.68 -11.92
N GLU A 266 -20.61 -11.25 -12.55
CA GLU A 266 -19.76 -12.26 -11.90
C GLU A 266 -18.97 -11.68 -10.71
N ILE A 267 -18.76 -10.37 -10.70
CA ILE A 267 -18.19 -9.65 -9.56
C ILE A 267 -19.29 -9.00 -8.74
N GLN A 268 -19.47 -9.51 -7.52
CA GLN A 268 -20.44 -8.98 -6.56
C GLN A 268 -19.76 -8.35 -5.33
N LYS A 269 -18.51 -8.74 -5.06
CA LYS A 269 -17.74 -8.23 -3.94
C LYS A 269 -16.23 -8.30 -4.21
N THR A 270 -15.50 -7.47 -3.50
CA THR A 270 -14.10 -7.73 -3.14
C THR A 270 -14.04 -7.93 -1.61
N LEU A 271 -12.86 -7.96 -1.01
CA LEU A 271 -12.79 -7.93 0.45
C LEU A 271 -13.23 -6.54 0.98
N PRO A 272 -14.01 -6.47 2.07
CA PRO A 272 -14.40 -5.19 2.66
C PRO A 272 -13.19 -4.31 2.96
N ARG A 273 -13.29 -3.03 2.57
CA ARG A 273 -12.32 -1.98 2.88
C ARG A 273 -12.53 -1.44 4.29
N GLY A 274 -11.50 -0.79 4.83
CA GLY A 274 -11.59 -0.02 6.08
C GLY A 274 -12.06 -0.82 7.28
N ARG A 275 -11.63 -2.09 7.41
CA ARG A 275 -11.89 -2.86 8.63
C ARG A 275 -11.27 -2.12 9.80
N GLU A 276 -12.11 -1.82 10.77
CA GLU A 276 -11.70 -1.31 12.07
C GLU A 276 -11.13 -2.49 12.83
N TYR A 277 -9.86 -2.42 13.22
CA TYR A 277 -9.34 -3.38 14.17
C TYR A 277 -10.03 -3.09 15.49
N THR A 278 -10.86 -4.01 15.94
CA THR A 278 -11.46 -3.96 17.28
C THR A 278 -10.55 -4.67 18.26
N GLY A 279 -10.40 -4.14 19.46
CA GLY A 279 -9.68 -4.82 20.54
C GLY A 279 -8.51 -4.00 21.07
N THR A 280 -7.33 -4.60 21.09
CA THR A 280 -6.15 -4.06 21.78
C THR A 280 -5.05 -3.68 20.79
N PHE A 281 -4.41 -2.55 21.05
CA PHE A 281 -3.14 -2.16 20.45
C PHE A 281 -2.07 -2.02 21.54
N VAL A 282 -0.85 -2.48 21.23
CA VAL A 282 0.32 -2.24 22.08
C VAL A 282 1.33 -1.43 21.27
N PHE A 283 1.81 -0.34 21.84
CA PHE A 283 2.81 0.54 21.25
C PHE A 283 4.08 0.54 22.06
N LYS A 284 5.23 0.50 21.40
CA LYS A 284 6.51 0.78 22.02
C LYS A 284 7.02 2.12 21.54
N VAL A 285 7.16 3.04 22.48
CA VAL A 285 7.47 4.45 22.23
C VAL A 285 8.89 4.72 22.70
N PHE A 286 9.77 5.07 21.77
CA PHE A 286 11.19 5.32 22.01
C PHE A 286 11.47 6.82 21.96
N ALA A 287 11.91 7.39 23.09
CA ALA A 287 12.55 8.70 23.10
C ALA A 287 14.00 8.60 22.59
N LYS A 288 14.69 7.51 22.97
CA LYS A 288 16.05 7.15 22.51
C LYS A 288 16.16 5.62 22.48
N ARG A 289 17.22 5.08 21.85
CA ARG A 289 17.42 3.62 21.75
C ARG A 289 17.34 2.87 23.10
N SER A 290 17.81 3.49 24.19
CA SER A 290 17.83 2.92 25.54
C SER A 290 16.70 3.42 26.45
N VAL A 291 15.84 4.33 25.98
CA VAL A 291 14.77 4.97 26.76
C VAL A 291 13.44 4.78 26.03
N TRP A 292 12.57 3.93 26.58
CA TRP A 292 11.28 3.62 25.96
C TRP A 292 10.18 3.28 26.97
N ARG A 293 8.95 3.33 26.49
CA ARG A 293 7.72 2.98 27.21
C ARG A 293 6.90 2.02 26.35
N THR A 294 6.22 1.07 26.97
CA THR A 294 5.19 0.28 26.29
C THR A 294 3.83 0.74 26.77
N ILE A 295 2.93 1.06 25.85
CA ILE A 295 1.59 1.59 26.13
C ILE A 295 0.56 0.68 25.47
N LYS A 296 -0.43 0.23 26.23
CA LYS A 296 -1.57 -0.54 25.77
C LYS A 296 -2.79 0.37 25.62
N THR A 297 -3.50 0.27 24.50
CA THR A 297 -4.74 1.02 24.25
C THR A 297 -5.84 0.11 23.73
N SER A 298 -7.08 0.57 23.85
CA SER A 298 -8.21 0.05 23.06
C SER A 298 -8.17 0.60 21.63
N SER A 299 -8.83 -0.10 20.71
CA SER A 299 -9.12 0.36 19.35
C SER A 299 -9.96 1.64 19.31
N GLU A 300 -10.79 1.85 20.32
CA GLU A 300 -11.72 2.98 20.41
C GLU A 300 -11.02 4.27 20.88
N HIS A 301 -9.86 4.15 21.53
CA HIS A 301 -9.05 5.31 21.87
C HIS A 301 -8.60 6.01 20.60
N THR A 302 -8.52 7.33 20.66
CA THR A 302 -8.05 8.21 19.59
C THR A 302 -6.52 8.29 19.59
N LEU A 303 -5.95 8.90 18.55
CA LEU A 303 -4.53 9.25 18.57
C LEU A 303 -4.22 10.37 19.57
N GLU A 304 -5.21 11.19 19.94
CA GLU A 304 -5.08 12.14 21.06
C GLU A 304 -4.95 11.41 22.40
N ASP A 305 -5.71 10.34 22.63
CA ASP A 305 -5.56 9.51 23.84
C ASP A 305 -4.15 8.88 23.90
N LEU A 306 -3.61 8.46 22.75
CA LEU A 306 -2.23 7.98 22.67
C LEU A 306 -1.22 9.11 22.94
N HIS A 307 -1.43 10.32 22.43
CA HIS A 307 -0.62 11.51 22.75
C HIS A 307 -0.57 11.73 24.27
N ASN A 308 -1.74 11.78 24.91
CA ASN A 308 -1.86 11.96 26.35
C ASN A 308 -1.09 10.88 27.12
N ALA A 309 -1.25 9.62 26.73
CA ALA A 309 -0.57 8.49 27.36
C ALA A 309 0.96 8.55 27.18
N ILE A 310 1.45 9.00 26.02
CA ILE A 310 2.89 9.20 25.78
C ILE A 310 3.43 10.28 26.72
N GLN A 311 2.77 11.43 26.79
CA GLN A 311 3.19 12.55 27.63
C GLN A 311 3.24 12.12 29.11
N ASP A 312 2.20 11.43 29.60
CA ASP A 312 2.17 10.89 30.97
C ASP A 312 3.26 9.84 31.21
N ALA A 313 3.60 9.03 30.20
CA ALA A 313 4.62 7.99 30.33
C ALA A 313 6.05 8.55 30.45
N PHE A 314 6.30 9.73 29.87
CA PHE A 314 7.59 10.42 29.94
C PHE A 314 7.61 11.58 30.94
N GLY A 315 6.46 11.95 31.52
CA GLY A 315 6.36 13.05 32.49
C GLY A 315 6.51 14.42 31.83
N PHE A 316 5.91 14.58 30.65
CA PHE A 316 5.87 15.86 29.94
C PHE A 316 4.55 16.59 30.24
N ASP A 317 4.54 17.90 30.02
CA ASP A 317 3.50 18.83 30.49
C ASP A 317 2.31 19.01 29.53
N LYS A 318 2.34 18.42 28.32
CA LYS A 318 1.27 18.53 27.30
C LYS A 318 0.98 19.98 26.86
N ASP A 319 2.00 20.81 26.85
CA ASP A 319 1.90 22.28 26.74
C ASP A 319 2.11 22.83 25.31
N HIS A 320 2.41 21.97 24.33
CA HIS A 320 2.67 22.35 22.95
C HIS A 320 1.92 21.47 21.93
N LEU A 321 1.87 21.95 20.69
CA LEU A 321 1.32 21.22 19.55
C LEU A 321 2.16 19.97 19.20
N TYR A 322 1.52 19.04 18.50
CA TYR A 322 2.13 17.77 18.11
C TYR A 322 1.58 17.26 16.78
N ALA A 323 2.25 16.25 16.23
CA ALA A 323 1.80 15.49 15.07
C ALA A 323 2.26 14.02 15.11
N PHE A 324 1.47 13.13 14.53
CA PHE A 324 1.84 11.74 14.24
C PHE A 324 2.11 11.56 12.75
N PHE A 325 3.31 11.18 12.36
CA PHE A 325 3.68 10.83 10.99
C PHE A 325 3.55 9.32 10.76
N MET A 326 2.49 8.94 10.07
CA MET A 326 1.98 7.57 10.01
C MET A 326 2.79 6.65 9.07
N ASP A 327 3.70 7.20 8.26
CA ASP A 327 4.70 6.47 7.46
C ASP A 327 6.05 6.33 8.17
N GLY A 328 6.20 6.92 9.36
CA GLY A 328 7.45 6.94 10.12
C GLY A 328 8.51 7.90 9.57
N ILE A 329 8.12 8.84 8.70
CA ILE A 329 8.99 9.87 8.16
C ILE A 329 8.61 11.21 8.82
N PRO A 330 9.49 11.80 9.66
CA PRO A 330 9.20 13.11 10.26
C PRO A 330 8.94 14.16 9.18
N TRP A 331 7.96 15.04 9.42
CA TRP A 331 7.57 16.11 8.49
C TRP A 331 7.06 15.62 7.12
N SER A 332 6.67 14.34 7.02
CA SER A 332 5.94 13.87 5.85
C SER A 332 4.52 14.45 5.83
N ARG A 333 3.90 14.46 4.66
CA ARG A 333 2.49 14.87 4.55
C ARG A 333 1.52 13.79 5.03
N TYR A 334 2.00 12.59 5.36
CA TYR A 334 1.15 11.55 5.95
C TYR A 334 1.08 11.71 7.47
N ALA A 335 0.60 12.88 7.87
CA ALA A 335 0.54 13.35 9.25
C ALA A 335 -0.90 13.33 9.79
N ILE A 336 -1.01 13.21 11.10
CA ILE A 336 -2.24 13.44 11.88
C ILE A 336 -1.87 14.46 12.95
N TYR A 337 -2.50 15.64 12.91
CA TYR A 337 -2.11 16.79 13.69
C TYR A 337 -2.91 16.92 14.98
N ALA A 338 -2.38 17.69 15.93
CA ALA A 338 -3.10 18.08 17.13
C ALA A 338 -4.41 18.82 16.79
N PRO A 339 -5.46 18.70 17.63
CA PRO A 339 -6.70 19.43 17.42
C PRO A 339 -6.47 20.94 17.45
N GLY A 340 -7.22 21.68 16.61
CA GLY A 340 -7.13 23.15 16.55
C GLY A 340 -5.96 23.71 15.75
N THR A 341 -5.22 22.86 15.01
CA THR A 341 -4.27 23.30 13.98
C THR A 341 -4.98 23.68 12.68
N ASP A 342 -4.28 24.38 11.78
CA ASP A 342 -4.85 24.85 10.51
C ASP A 342 -5.08 23.71 9.50
N GLU A 343 -4.32 22.62 9.62
CA GLU A 343 -4.36 21.49 8.69
C GLU A 343 -4.79 20.21 9.42
N GLY A 344 -5.94 19.68 9.02
CA GLY A 344 -6.37 18.33 9.38
C GLY A 344 -5.51 17.27 8.68
N PRO A 345 -5.59 16.01 9.13
CA PRO A 345 -6.63 15.44 9.98
C PRO A 345 -6.27 15.51 11.46
N PHE A 346 -7.27 15.59 12.33
CA PHE A 346 -7.03 15.82 13.76
C PHE A 346 -7.02 14.52 14.57
N SER A 347 -6.11 14.44 15.53
CA SER A 347 -5.84 13.24 16.34
C SER A 347 -7.01 12.81 17.23
N ASP A 348 -7.88 13.73 17.65
CA ASP A 348 -9.10 13.51 18.42
C ASP A 348 -10.23 12.87 17.58
N GLN A 349 -10.11 12.91 16.25
CA GLN A 349 -11.09 12.37 15.30
C GLN A 349 -10.66 11.02 14.70
N VAL A 350 -9.45 10.54 15.01
CA VAL A 350 -8.91 9.30 14.45
C VAL A 350 -8.79 8.24 15.54
N PRO A 351 -9.78 7.33 15.67
CA PRO A 351 -9.65 6.13 16.50
C PRO A 351 -8.48 5.26 16.03
N ILE A 352 -7.74 4.68 16.97
CA ILE A 352 -6.58 3.83 16.72
C ILE A 352 -6.98 2.63 15.85
N GLY A 353 -8.14 2.02 16.09
CA GLY A 353 -8.66 0.90 15.29
C GLY A 353 -8.92 1.27 13.82
N LYS A 354 -9.14 2.55 13.51
CA LYS A 354 -9.41 3.09 12.17
C LYS A 354 -8.18 3.74 11.52
N SER A 355 -7.08 3.87 12.26
CA SER A 355 -5.84 4.52 11.80
C SER A 355 -5.12 3.75 10.67
N GLY A 356 -5.47 2.47 10.47
CA GLY A 356 -4.81 1.57 9.52
C GLY A 356 -3.45 1.06 10.00
N LEU A 357 -3.10 1.28 11.27
CA LEU A 357 -1.87 0.78 11.89
C LEU A 357 -1.82 -0.75 11.89
N GLN A 358 -0.67 -1.29 11.51
CA GLN A 358 -0.40 -2.73 11.45
C GLN A 358 0.68 -3.14 12.46
N PRO A 359 0.68 -4.39 12.95
CA PRO A 359 1.82 -4.93 13.68
C PRO A 359 3.15 -4.68 12.94
N MET A 360 4.20 -4.34 13.70
CA MET A 360 5.54 -3.98 13.22
C MET A 360 5.62 -2.69 12.38
N GLN A 361 4.52 -1.95 12.22
CA GLN A 361 4.57 -0.63 11.60
C GLN A 361 5.31 0.34 12.53
N ARG A 362 6.07 1.24 11.92
CA ARG A 362 6.73 2.34 12.62
C ARG A 362 6.10 3.66 12.21
N ILE A 363 5.82 4.50 13.20
CA ILE A 363 5.34 5.87 13.04
C ILE A 363 6.23 6.79 13.89
N VAL A 364 6.19 8.09 13.61
CA VAL A 364 6.88 9.10 14.41
C VAL A 364 5.84 9.97 15.11
N TYR A 365 6.01 10.20 16.40
CA TYR A 365 5.28 11.21 17.16
C TYR A 365 6.23 12.37 17.43
N LEU A 366 5.89 13.55 16.95
CA LEU A 366 6.63 14.79 17.17
C LEU A 366 5.81 15.67 18.11
N PHE A 367 6.40 16.05 19.23
CA PHE A 367 5.85 16.99 20.19
C PHE A 367 6.69 18.24 20.25
N ASP A 368 6.04 19.40 20.39
CA ASP A 368 6.68 20.72 20.39
C ASP A 368 7.41 21.00 19.07
N PHE A 369 6.80 21.77 18.17
CA PHE A 369 7.41 22.12 16.89
C PHE A 369 8.63 23.05 17.01
N GLY A 370 8.86 23.66 18.18
CA GLY A 370 10.06 24.46 18.45
C GLY A 370 11.25 23.59 18.82
N ASP A 371 11.07 22.73 19.84
CA ASP A 371 12.14 21.87 20.37
C ASP A 371 12.24 20.50 19.67
N GLU A 372 11.25 20.15 18.85
CA GLU A 372 11.16 18.94 18.02
C GLU A 372 11.40 17.63 18.79
N TRP A 373 10.67 17.42 19.89
CA TRP A 373 10.73 16.15 20.61
C TRP A 373 10.19 15.00 19.75
N MET A 374 11.11 14.22 19.17
CA MET A 374 10.77 13.08 18.32
C MET A 374 10.78 11.76 19.09
N PHE A 375 9.65 11.07 19.06
CA PHE A 375 9.48 9.71 19.57
C PHE A 375 9.22 8.76 18.40
N ASN A 376 10.04 7.72 18.28
CA ASN A 376 9.76 6.64 17.35
C ASN A 376 8.78 5.67 18.01
N ILE A 377 7.70 5.32 17.32
CA ILE A 377 6.69 4.39 17.83
C ILE A 377 6.69 3.14 16.95
N GLU A 378 6.73 1.97 17.58
CA GLU A 378 6.58 0.68 16.93
C GLU A 378 5.28 0.03 17.42
N VAL A 379 4.40 -0.36 16.49
CA VAL A 379 3.18 -1.12 16.80
C VAL A 379 3.60 -2.54 17.12
N LEU A 380 3.52 -2.89 18.39
CA LEU A 380 4.03 -4.12 18.94
C LEU A 380 3.05 -5.29 18.79
N GLU A 381 1.76 -5.00 18.89
CA GLU A 381 0.69 -5.99 18.84
C GLU A 381 -0.61 -5.31 18.40
N VAL A 382 -1.40 -6.03 17.63
CA VAL A 382 -2.82 -5.75 17.37
C VAL A 382 -3.56 -7.06 17.59
N SER A 383 -4.51 -7.10 18.51
CA SER A 383 -5.27 -8.30 18.83
C SER A 383 -6.75 -7.98 19.03
N SER A 384 -7.61 -8.98 18.79
CA SER A 384 -9.06 -8.87 18.96
C SER A 384 -9.50 -8.90 20.42
N GLU A 385 -8.57 -9.07 21.36
CA GLU A 385 -8.84 -9.08 22.79
C GLU A 385 -9.34 -7.71 23.27
N PRO A 386 -10.33 -7.65 24.17
CA PRO A 386 -10.83 -6.39 24.71
C PRO A 386 -9.72 -5.48 25.23
N GLY A 387 -9.73 -4.24 24.74
CA GLY A 387 -8.80 -3.20 25.16
C GLY A 387 -9.08 -2.68 26.57
N PRO A 388 -8.10 -2.01 27.22
CA PRO A 388 -8.30 -1.36 28.50
C PRO A 388 -9.24 -0.15 28.39
N ALA A 389 -9.91 0.21 29.48
CA ALA A 389 -10.83 1.36 29.53
C ALA A 389 -10.13 2.73 29.43
N SER A 390 -8.82 2.76 29.69
CA SER A 390 -7.93 3.91 29.53
C SER A 390 -6.56 3.40 29.08
N PRO A 391 -5.75 4.21 28.37
CA PRO A 391 -4.39 3.79 28.02
C PRO A 391 -3.55 3.38 29.25
N GLU A 392 -2.86 2.24 29.17
CA GLU A 392 -2.07 1.68 30.27
C GLU A 392 -0.59 1.66 29.93
N ILE A 393 0.27 2.17 30.82
CA ILE A 393 1.73 2.08 30.67
C ILE A 393 2.19 0.73 31.23
N MET A 394 2.50 -0.22 30.35
CA MET A 394 2.87 -1.59 30.73
C MET A 394 4.30 -1.69 31.25
N GLU A 395 5.23 -1.03 30.57
CA GLU A 395 6.66 -1.17 30.85
C GLU A 395 7.39 0.16 30.69
N LYS A 396 8.41 0.39 31.52
CA LYS A 396 9.31 1.55 31.44
C LYS A 396 10.77 1.09 31.44
N LYS A 397 11.56 1.57 30.48
CA LYS A 397 13.01 1.37 30.47
C LYS A 397 13.73 2.70 30.27
N GLY A 398 14.77 2.92 31.07
CA GLY A 398 15.59 4.13 31.05
C GLY A 398 14.87 5.34 31.67
N THR A 399 15.68 6.28 32.16
CA THR A 399 15.20 7.56 32.70
C THR A 399 14.59 8.39 31.57
N ALA A 400 13.40 8.95 31.80
CA ALA A 400 12.80 9.89 30.86
C ALA A 400 13.72 11.11 30.68
N PRO A 401 13.81 11.69 29.47
CA PRO A 401 14.50 12.96 29.30
C PRO A 401 13.80 14.06 30.11
N GLN A 402 14.57 15.03 30.60
CA GLN A 402 14.00 16.29 31.09
C GLN A 402 13.44 17.06 29.88
N GLN A 403 12.19 17.52 29.97
CA GLN A 403 11.51 18.20 28.86
C GLN A 403 12.16 19.55 28.54
N TYR A 404 12.34 20.40 29.54
CA TYR A 404 13.00 21.70 29.37
C TYR A 404 14.02 21.96 30.47
N SER A 405 15.10 22.65 30.12
CA SER A 405 16.15 23.05 31.06
C SER A 405 15.87 24.48 31.55
N TRP A 406 14.82 24.64 32.35
CA TRP A 406 14.54 25.90 33.04
C TRP A 406 15.30 26.00 34.36
#